data_AF-A0AAN8FE56-F1
#
_entry.id   AF-A0AAN8FE56-F1
#
_cell.length_a   1.000
_cell.length_b   1.000
_cell.length_c   1.000
_cell.angle_alpha   90.00
_cell.angle_beta   90.00
_cell.angle_gamma   90.00
#
_symmetry.space_group_name_H-M   'P 1'
#
loop_
_entity.id
_entity.type
_entity.pdbx_description
1 polymer ?
#
loop_
_entity_poly.entity_id
_entity_poly.type
_entity_poly.pdbx_seq_one_letter_code
_entity_poly.pdbx_strand_id
1 'polypeptide(L)'
;MEKPSVDQLVTGYAQDVGDRFSATGSVTLVRAANRNILVDCGDPWNGAEILQNLSSFGLQKEDIHVVAVTHGHIDHCGNLSLFQDAAIYMNNDVASNGTYTTLPQVPLLYVG
;
A
#
# COMPACT_ATOMS: atom_id res chain seq x y z
N MET A 1 16.77 18.06 -3.28
CA MET A 1 16.03 16.82 -3.60
C MET A 1 14.77 17.23 -4.33
N GLU A 2 14.36 16.47 -5.34
CA GLU A 2 13.09 16.71 -6.02
C GLU A 2 11.93 16.52 -5.03
N LYS A 3 10.89 17.37 -5.16
CA LYS A 3 9.72 17.31 -4.28
C LYS A 3 8.95 16.02 -4.58
N PRO A 4 8.52 15.25 -3.57
CA PRO A 4 7.67 14.09 -3.82
C PRO A 4 6.34 14.50 -4.45
N SER A 5 5.82 13.67 -5.35
CA SER A 5 4.41 13.75 -5.79
C SER A 5 3.59 12.66 -5.10
N VAL A 6 2.32 12.98 -4.88
CA VAL A 6 1.36 12.13 -4.17
C VAL A 6 0.06 12.14 -4.95
N ASP A 7 -0.42 10.97 -5.33
CA ASP A 7 -1.59 10.80 -6.17
C ASP A 7 -2.52 9.74 -5.55
N GLN A 8 -3.80 10.08 -5.41
CA GLN A 8 -4.81 9.14 -4.91
C GLN A 8 -5.23 8.22 -6.06
N LEU A 9 -4.88 6.94 -5.99
CA LEU A 9 -5.30 5.95 -6.98
C LEU A 9 -6.71 5.44 -6.70
N VAL A 10 -6.99 5.08 -5.46
CA VAL A 10 -8.33 4.64 -5.02
C VAL A 10 -8.74 5.51 -3.85
N THR A 11 -9.90 6.17 -3.93
CA THR A 11 -10.44 6.92 -2.79
C THR A 11 -11.18 5.97 -1.88
N GLY A 12 -10.71 5.81 -0.64
CA GLY A 12 -11.33 4.92 0.33
C GLY A 12 -12.73 5.39 0.75
N TYR A 13 -13.54 4.44 1.18
CA TYR A 13 -14.88 4.69 1.70
C TYR A 13 -15.25 3.64 2.74
N ALA A 14 -16.24 3.96 3.57
CA ALA A 14 -16.90 3.01 4.44
C ALA A 14 -18.39 3.36 4.49
N GLN A 15 -19.23 2.41 4.10
CA GLN A 15 -20.68 2.55 4.05
C GLN A 15 -21.31 1.43 4.87
N ASP A 16 -22.12 1.83 5.83
CA ASP A 16 -22.98 0.91 6.58
C ASP A 16 -24.07 0.38 5.62
N VAL A 17 -24.13 -0.93 5.47
CA VAL A 17 -25.16 -1.63 4.67
C VAL A 17 -25.98 -2.60 5.54
N GLY A 18 -26.11 -2.29 6.83
CA GLY A 18 -26.89 -3.01 7.83
C GLY A 18 -26.01 -3.78 8.82
N ASP A 19 -25.93 -5.10 8.64
CA ASP A 19 -25.16 -6.00 9.51
C ASP A 19 -23.67 -6.10 9.13
N ARG A 20 -23.26 -5.33 8.12
CA ARG A 20 -21.92 -5.37 7.51
C ARG A 20 -21.56 -4.00 6.93
N PHE A 21 -20.31 -3.86 6.51
CA PHE A 21 -19.81 -2.67 5.82
C PHE A 21 -19.44 -3.00 4.38
N SER A 22 -19.76 -2.09 3.47
CA SER A 22 -19.08 -1.97 2.17
C SER A 22 -17.98 -0.94 2.37
N ALA A 23 -16.73 -1.36 2.32
CA ALA A 23 -15.59 -0.50 2.59
C ALA A 23 -14.40 -0.86 1.71
N THR A 24 -13.60 0.16 1.41
CA THR A 24 -12.28 0.02 0.81
C THR A 24 -11.31 1.02 1.42
N GLY A 25 -10.08 0.59 1.64
CA GLY A 25 -8.98 1.46 2.03
C GLY A 25 -8.55 2.35 0.86
N SER A 26 -8.01 3.51 1.19
CA SER A 26 -7.41 4.38 0.18
C SER A 26 -6.11 3.76 -0.35
N VAL A 27 -5.87 3.86 -1.66
CA VAL A 27 -4.59 3.47 -2.27
C VAL A 27 -3.90 4.71 -2.81
N THR A 28 -2.71 5.01 -2.31
CA THR A 28 -1.99 6.25 -2.66
C THR A 28 -0.64 5.91 -3.31
N LEU A 29 -0.37 6.52 -4.46
CA LEU A 29 0.92 6.47 -5.12
C LEU A 29 1.77 7.65 -4.64
N VAL A 30 2.97 7.35 -4.13
CA VAL A 30 3.98 8.34 -3.79
C VAL A 30 5.20 8.13 -4.68
N ARG A 31 5.65 9.19 -5.36
CA ARG A 31 6.83 9.15 -6.23
C ARG A 31 7.89 10.11 -5.68
N ALA A 32 9.03 9.55 -5.27
CA ALA A 32 10.11 10.31 -4.64
C ALA A 32 11.46 9.63 -4.88
N ALA A 33 12.53 10.41 -5.13
CA ALA A 33 13.91 9.91 -5.22
C ALA A 33 14.08 8.64 -6.09
N ASN A 34 13.43 8.60 -7.26
CA ASN A 34 13.41 7.46 -8.19
C ASN A 34 12.82 6.17 -7.59
N ARG A 35 11.80 6.31 -6.74
CA ARG A 35 11.01 5.22 -6.20
C ARG A 35 9.53 5.51 -6.38
N ASN A 36 8.80 4.48 -6.79
CA ASN A 36 7.34 4.44 -6.75
C ASN A 36 6.94 3.62 -5.54
N ILE A 37 6.23 4.25 -4.62
CA ILE A 37 5.78 3.68 -3.35
C ILE A 37 4.26 3.64 -3.41
N LEU A 38 3.67 2.49 -3.11
CA LEU A 38 2.24 2.36 -2.89
C LEU A 38 1.99 2.37 -1.38
N VAL A 39 1.09 3.23 -0.91
CA VAL A 39 0.56 3.16 0.45
C VAL A 39 -0.79 2.44 0.38
N ASP A 40 -0.86 1.30 1.05
CA ASP A 40 -1.92 0.29 0.96
C ASP A 40 -2.13 -0.25 -0.48
N CYS A 41 -2.97 -1.28 -0.61
CA CYS A 41 -3.33 -1.88 -1.90
C CYS A 41 -4.81 -2.30 -1.97
N GLY A 42 -5.67 -1.59 -1.25
CA GLY A 42 -7.14 -1.67 -1.36
C GLY A 42 -7.70 -3.01 -0.91
N ASP A 43 -8.99 -3.20 -1.16
CA ASP A 43 -9.70 -4.46 -0.93
C ASP A 43 -9.45 -5.46 -2.09
N PRO A 44 -9.76 -6.77 -1.92
CA PRO A 44 -9.49 -7.78 -2.95
C PRO A 44 -10.14 -7.55 -4.33
N TRP A 45 -11.10 -6.62 -4.44
CA TRP A 45 -11.81 -6.28 -5.68
C TRP A 45 -11.23 -5.06 -6.40
N ASN A 46 -10.34 -4.26 -5.79
CA ASN A 46 -9.72 -3.09 -6.45
C ASN A 46 -8.59 -3.42 -7.42
N GLY A 47 -8.15 -4.68 -7.55
CA GLY A 47 -6.95 -5.01 -8.33
C GLY A 47 -6.93 -4.42 -9.75
N ALA A 48 -8.04 -4.50 -10.48
CA ALA A 48 -8.13 -3.93 -11.83
C ALA A 48 -8.09 -2.39 -11.84
N GLU A 49 -8.76 -1.74 -10.89
CA GLU A 49 -8.79 -0.29 -10.73
C GLU A 49 -7.40 0.26 -10.40
N ILE A 50 -6.68 -0.38 -9.46
CA ILE A 50 -5.32 0.00 -9.08
C ILE A 50 -4.39 -0.06 -10.29
N LEU A 51 -4.41 -1.16 -11.05
CA LEU A 51 -3.57 -1.33 -12.24
C LEU A 51 -3.91 -0.30 -13.33
N GLN A 52 -5.20 -0.04 -13.55
CA GLN A 52 -5.64 1.00 -14.48
C GLN A 52 -5.12 2.38 -14.06
N ASN A 53 -5.25 2.74 -12.79
CA ASN A 53 -4.84 4.04 -12.29
C ASN A 53 -3.32 4.19 -12.30
N LEU A 54 -2.55 3.12 -12.00
CA LEU A 54 -1.09 3.10 -12.22
C LEU A 54 -0.72 3.35 -13.69
N SER A 55 -1.41 2.69 -14.62
CA SER A 55 -1.15 2.86 -16.05
C SER A 55 -1.38 4.30 -16.55
N SER A 56 -2.26 5.07 -15.90
CA SER A 56 -2.48 6.48 -16.22
C SER A 56 -1.26 7.36 -15.94
N PHE A 57 -0.36 6.89 -15.07
CA PHE A 57 0.96 7.48 -14.81
C PHE A 57 2.09 6.83 -15.62
N GLY A 58 1.77 5.92 -16.54
CA GLY A 58 2.75 5.15 -17.32
C GLY A 58 3.46 4.05 -16.53
N LEU A 59 2.90 3.63 -15.39
CA LEU A 59 3.48 2.61 -14.51
C LEU A 59 2.75 1.27 -14.67
N GLN A 60 3.52 0.19 -14.60
CA GLN A 60 3.04 -1.17 -14.38
C GLN A 60 3.21 -1.55 -12.89
N LYS A 61 2.66 -2.69 -12.49
CA LYS A 61 2.81 -3.18 -11.10
C LYS A 61 4.27 -3.51 -10.77
N GLU A 62 5.06 -3.94 -11.75
CA GLU A 62 6.49 -4.22 -11.63
C GLU A 62 7.32 -2.94 -11.40
N ASP A 63 6.78 -1.76 -11.71
CA ASP A 63 7.44 -0.48 -11.45
C ASP A 63 7.27 -0.01 -9.99
N ILE A 64 6.46 -0.71 -9.19
CA ILE A 64 6.29 -0.43 -7.76
C ILE A 64 7.46 -1.03 -6.98
N HIS A 65 8.20 -0.18 -6.30
CA HIS A 65 9.41 -0.57 -5.58
C HIS A 65 9.10 -0.95 -4.13
N VAL A 66 8.09 -0.32 -3.55
CA VAL A 66 7.71 -0.47 -2.14
C VAL A 66 6.20 -0.47 -2.03
N VAL A 67 5.65 -1.38 -1.22
CA VAL A 67 4.26 -1.31 -0.73
C VAL A 67 4.32 -1.14 0.78
N ALA A 68 3.79 -0.04 1.29
CA ALA A 68 3.67 0.22 2.72
C ALA A 68 2.21 0.02 3.14
N VAL A 69 1.93 -1.06 3.84
CA VAL A 69 0.61 -1.39 4.38
C VAL A 69 0.46 -0.77 5.76
N THR A 70 -0.55 0.07 5.92
CA THR A 70 -0.84 0.78 7.17
C THR A 70 -1.22 -0.19 8.28
N HIS A 71 -2.06 -1.20 7.99
CA HIS A 71 -2.44 -2.28 8.90
C HIS A 71 -3.13 -3.45 8.17
N GLY A 72 -3.32 -4.58 8.86
CA GLY A 72 -3.77 -5.84 8.27
C GLY A 72 -5.27 -6.05 8.14
N HIS A 73 -6.04 -5.00 7.89
CA HIS A 73 -7.42 -5.17 7.49
C HIS A 73 -7.53 -5.42 5.99
N ILE A 74 -8.53 -6.22 5.60
CA ILE A 74 -8.69 -6.77 4.25
C ILE A 74 -8.82 -5.68 3.17
N ASP A 75 -9.35 -4.52 3.55
CA ASP A 75 -9.57 -3.36 2.71
C ASP A 75 -8.30 -2.52 2.47
N HIS A 76 -7.19 -2.84 3.15
CA HIS A 76 -5.90 -2.18 2.97
C HIS A 76 -4.86 -3.07 2.31
N CYS A 77 -4.96 -4.40 2.46
CA CYS A 77 -3.93 -5.35 2.02
C CYS A 77 -4.43 -6.38 0.99
N GLY A 78 -5.62 -6.18 0.42
CA GLY A 78 -6.32 -7.17 -0.40
C GLY A 78 -5.59 -7.58 -1.69
N ASN A 79 -4.74 -6.70 -2.25
CA ASN A 79 -4.02 -6.96 -3.50
C ASN A 79 -2.50 -7.10 -3.34
N LEU A 80 -1.99 -7.45 -2.16
CA LEU A 80 -0.54 -7.64 -1.95
C LEU A 80 0.09 -8.60 -2.97
N SER A 81 -0.65 -9.62 -3.41
CA SER A 81 -0.19 -10.62 -4.38
C SER A 81 0.09 -10.05 -5.78
N LEU A 82 -0.36 -8.82 -6.09
CA LEU A 82 -0.04 -8.14 -7.35
C LEU A 82 1.39 -7.58 -7.37
N PHE A 83 1.99 -7.29 -6.22
CA PHE A 83 3.22 -6.51 -6.08
C PHE A 83 4.38 -7.34 -5.51
N GLN A 84 4.58 -8.55 -6.04
CA GLN A 84 5.58 -9.51 -5.52
C GLN A 84 7.03 -9.06 -5.69
N ASP A 85 7.29 -8.17 -6.66
CA ASP A 85 8.61 -7.60 -6.92
C ASP A 85 8.96 -6.42 -5.99
N ALA A 86 7.97 -5.90 -5.26
CA ALA A 86 8.15 -4.80 -4.32
C ALA A 86 8.68 -5.29 -2.97
N ALA A 87 9.36 -4.41 -2.23
CA ALA A 87 9.54 -4.58 -0.80
C ALA A 87 8.23 -4.23 -0.08
N ILE A 88 7.66 -5.17 0.66
CA ILE A 88 6.40 -5.00 1.39
C ILE A 88 6.72 -4.70 2.86
N TYR A 89 6.26 -3.55 3.35
CA TYR A 89 6.33 -3.15 4.74
C TYR A 89 4.93 -3.27 5.33
N MET A 90 4.78 -4.05 6.40
CA MET A 90 3.50 -4.21 7.08
C MET A 90 3.76 -4.39 8.57
N ASN A 91 3.31 -3.44 9.39
CA ASN A 91 3.69 -3.39 10.81
C ASN A 91 5.22 -3.39 10.97
N ASN A 92 5.80 -4.36 11.67
CA ASN A 92 7.26 -4.51 11.80
C ASN A 92 7.85 -5.44 10.74
N ASP A 93 7.04 -6.07 9.89
CA ASP A 93 7.53 -7.03 8.91
C ASP A 93 7.95 -6.31 7.63
N VAL A 94 9.09 -6.75 7.09
CA VAL A 94 9.61 -6.36 5.79
C VAL A 94 9.80 -7.62 4.98
N ALA A 95 9.00 -7.79 3.93
CA ALA A 95 9.06 -8.93 3.03
C ALA A 95 9.58 -8.51 1.65
N SER A 96 10.44 -9.34 1.06
CA SER A 96 10.94 -9.16 -0.31
C SER A 96 11.46 -10.49 -0.84
N ASN A 97 11.22 -10.79 -2.11
CA ASN A 97 11.72 -11.98 -2.82
C ASN A 97 11.45 -13.30 -2.05
N GLY A 98 10.24 -13.44 -1.50
CA GLY A 98 9.82 -14.66 -0.77
C GLY A 98 10.44 -14.83 0.62
N THR A 99 11.16 -13.83 1.13
CA THR A 99 11.71 -13.82 2.49
C THR A 99 11.11 -12.66 3.29
N TYR A 100 11.05 -12.78 4.62
CA TYR A 100 10.66 -11.66 5.49
C TYR A 100 11.56 -11.56 6.71
N THR A 101 11.68 -10.35 7.24
CA THR A 101 12.34 -10.05 8.50
C THR A 101 11.47 -9.12 9.32
N THR A 102 11.63 -9.15 10.65
CA THR A 102 10.94 -8.22 11.55
C THR A 102 11.94 -7.15 11.96
N LEU A 103 11.65 -5.89 11.65
CA LEU A 103 12.43 -4.76 12.10
C LEU A 103 12.41 -4.69 13.63
N PRO A 104 13.56 -4.40 14.27
CA PRO A 104 13.60 -4.22 15.70
C PRO A 104 12.66 -3.08 16.08
N GLN A 105 11.76 -3.33 17.04
CA GLN A 105 10.97 -2.25 17.62
C GLN A 105 11.94 -1.25 18.22
N VAL A 106 11.92 -0.01 17.73
CA VAL A 106 12.57 1.09 18.44
C VAL A 106 11.85 1.15 19.78
N PRO A 107 12.54 0.98 20.93
CA PRO A 107 11.89 1.12 22.22
C PRO A 107 11.20 2.48 22.23
N LEU A 108 9.91 2.51 22.55
CA LEU A 108 9.20 3.74 22.81
C LEU A 108 9.95 4.44 23.94
N LEU A 109 10.85 5.36 23.58
CA LEU A 109 11.39 6.32 24.53
C LEU A 109 10.20 7.17 24.91
N TYR A 110 9.62 6.84 26.06
CA TYR A 110 8.56 7.58 26.70
C TYR A 110 9.09 8.99 26.94
N VAL A 111 8.73 9.93 26.06
CA VAL A 111 8.97 11.35 26.30
C VAL A 111 7.88 11.77 27.27
N GLY A 112 8.20 11.70 28.56
CA GLY A 112 7.37 12.26 29.64
C GLY A 112 7.40 13.78 29.64
#